data_AF-A0A2V8RMW8-F1
#
_entry.id   AF-A0A2V8RMW8-F1
#
_cell.length_a   1.000
_cell.length_b   1.000
_cell.length_c   1.000
_cell.angle_alpha   90.00
_cell.angle_beta   90.00
_cell.angle_gamma   90.00
#
_symmetry.space_group_name_H-M   'P 1'
#
loop_
_entity.id
_entity.type
_entity.pdbx_description
1 polymer ?
#
loop_
_entity_poly.entity_id
_entity_poly.type
_entity_poly.pdbx_seq_one_letter_code
_entity_poly.pdbx_strand_id
1 'polypeptide(L)' 'AGLQPLEDTGEIEVGYSVIKPLWGRGIGTEAAKGWMEFGFSKFGLDRIVAVALVENAASRRIMEKLGMQYEK' A
#
# COMPACT_ATOMS: atom_id res chain seq x y z
N ALA A 1 7.25 -6.30 -0.22
CA ALA A 1 6.33 -5.24 -0.67
C ALA A 1 6.21 -5.35 -2.18
N GLY A 2 5.05 -5.06 -2.75
CA GLY A 2 4.81 -5.24 -4.19
C GLY A 2 3.40 -4.87 -4.61
N LEU A 3 3.17 -4.91 -5.93
CA LEU A 3 1.85 -4.83 -6.54
C LEU A 3 1.35 -6.24 -6.85
N GLN A 4 0.09 -6.54 -6.52
CA GLN A 4 -0.55 -7.83 -6.77
C GLN A 4 -2.02 -7.64 -7.14
N PRO A 5 -2.63 -8.53 -7.94
CA PRO A 5 -4.08 -8.53 -8.12
C PRO A 5 -4.78 -8.74 -6.78
N LEU A 6 -5.79 -7.92 -6.49
CA LEU A 6 -6.71 -8.18 -5.40
C LEU A 6 -7.79 -9.15 -5.91
N GLU A 7 -7.78 -10.36 -5.37
CA GLU A 7 -8.63 -11.46 -5.83
C GLU A 7 -10.10 -11.02 -5.95
N ASP A 8 -10.74 -11.47 -7.03
CA ASP A 8 -12.16 -11.23 -7.33
C ASP A 8 -12.63 -9.76 -7.46
N THR A 9 -11.72 -8.78 -7.47
CA THR A 9 -12.08 -7.35 -7.63
C THR A 9 -11.68 -6.76 -8.98
N GLY A 10 -10.68 -7.35 -9.65
CA GLY A 10 -10.04 -6.75 -10.83
C GLY A 10 -9.13 -5.56 -10.49
N GLU A 11 -8.93 -5.25 -9.21
CA GLU A 11 -8.07 -4.16 -8.75
C GLU A 11 -6.63 -4.63 -8.51
N ILE A 12 -5.70 -3.67 -8.50
CA ILE A 12 -4.31 -3.92 -8.13
C ILE A 12 -4.06 -3.35 -6.73
N GLU A 13 -3.62 -4.21 -5.82
CA GLU A 13 -3.27 -3.86 -4.45
C GLU A 13 -1.76 -3.61 -4.31
N VAL A 14 -1.38 -2.59 -3.55
CA VAL A 14 -0.03 -2.46 -2.98
C VAL A 14 0.05 -3.09 -1.59
N GLY A 15 0.81 -4.18 -1.48
CA GLY A 15 1.10 -4.86 -0.22
C GLY A 15 2.48 -4.51 0.33
N TYR A 16 2.61 -4.37 1.65
CA TYR A 16 3.90 -4.16 2.32
C TYR A 16 3.93 -4.76 3.71
N SER A 17 5.10 -5.28 4.07
CA SER A 17 5.38 -5.88 5.38
C SER A 17 6.79 -5.51 5.79
N VAL A 18 6.95 -5.12 7.05
CA VAL A 18 8.23 -4.78 7.66
C VAL A 18 8.38 -5.60 8.92
N ILE A 19 9.57 -6.14 9.18
CA ILE A 19 9.84 -6.85 10.44
C ILE A 19 9.75 -5.89 11.64
N LYS A 20 9.23 -6.36 12.77
CA LYS A 20 8.99 -5.54 13.98
C LYS A 20 10.16 -4.65 14.40
N PRO A 21 11.43 -5.11 14.39
CA PRO A 21 12.57 -4.27 14.80
C PRO A 21 12.80 -3.02 13.95
N LEU A 22 12.24 -2.99 12.74
CA LEU A 22 12.39 -1.90 11.77
C LEU A 22 11.15 -0.99 11.69
N TRP A 23 10.14 -1.23 12.53
CA TRP A 23 8.95 -0.37 12.61
C TRP A 23 9.30 1.04 13.08
N GLY A 24 8.44 2.02 12.75
CA GLY A 24 8.61 3.42 13.13
C GLY A 24 9.66 4.21 12.34
N ARG A 25 10.38 3.56 11.41
CA ARG A 25 11.46 4.18 10.62
C ARG A 25 11.04 4.69 9.23
N GLY A 26 9.76 4.61 8.89
CA GLY A 26 9.24 5.04 7.57
C GLY A 26 9.42 4.03 6.42
N ILE A 27 10.13 2.91 6.65
CA ILE A 27 10.43 1.89 5.62
C ILE A 27 9.16 1.38 4.89
N GLY A 28 8.08 1.12 5.64
CA GLY A 28 6.84 0.66 5.02
C GLY A 28 6.22 1.70 4.09
N THR A 29 6.26 2.98 4.49
CA THR A 29 5.79 4.11 3.67
C THR A 29 6.65 4.29 2.43
N GLU A 30 7.98 4.25 2.57
CA GLU A 30 8.90 4.37 1.45
C GLU A 30 8.71 3.23 0.42
N ALA A 31 8.63 1.99 0.90
CA ALA A 31 8.42 0.83 0.04
C ALA A 31 7.09 0.90 -0.71
N ALA A 32 6.00 1.21 -0.01
CA ALA A 32 4.67 1.34 -0.62
C ALA A 32 4.62 2.48 -1.64
N LYS A 33 5.20 3.64 -1.31
CA LYS A 33 5.29 4.79 -2.22
C LYS A 33 6.03 4.45 -3.51
N GLY A 34 7.18 3.77 -3.42
CA GLY A 34 7.95 3.37 -4.59
C GLY A 34 7.16 2.44 -5.53
N TRP A 35 6.40 1.50 -4.97
CA TRP A 35 5.52 0.64 -5.76
C TRP A 35 4.34 1.38 -6.38
N MET A 36 3.73 2.33 -5.66
CA MET A 36 2.68 3.18 -6.23
C MET A 36 3.21 4.02 -7.39
N GLU A 37 4.34 4.71 -7.20
CA GLU A 37 5.00 5.50 -8.25
C GLU A 37 5.34 4.63 -9.46
N PHE A 38 5.84 3.42 -9.24
CA PHE A 38 6.11 2.46 -10.32
C PHE A 38 4.82 2.04 -11.05
N GLY A 39 3.76 1.71 -10.32
CA GLY A 39 2.45 1.36 -10.89
C GLY A 39 1.85 2.46 -11.75
N PHE A 40 1.82 3.70 -11.23
CA PHE A 40 1.30 4.85 -11.97
C PHE A 40 2.19 5.22 -13.16
N SER A 41 3.51 5.32 -12.98
CA SER A 41 4.41 5.87 -14.01
C SER A 41 4.85 4.87 -15.08
N LYS A 42 5.01 3.57 -14.73
CA LYS A 42 5.53 2.55 -15.66
C LYS A 42 4.45 1.66 -16.22
N PHE A 43 3.43 1.34 -15.44
CA PHE A 43 2.31 0.51 -15.90
C PHE A 43 1.08 1.31 -16.31
N GLY A 44 1.03 2.62 -16.00
CA GLY A 44 -0.12 3.46 -16.34
C GLY A 44 -1.39 3.00 -15.63
N LEU A 45 -1.29 2.45 -14.42
CA LEU A 45 -2.46 2.09 -13.63
C LEU A 45 -3.25 3.36 -13.30
N ASP A 46 -4.57 3.35 -13.48
CA ASP A 46 -5.40 4.50 -13.07
C ASP A 46 -5.70 4.50 -11.57
N ARG A 47 -5.59 3.33 -10.93
CA ARG A 47 -5.95 3.11 -9.54
C ARG A 47 -5.07 2.04 -8.90
N ILE A 48 -4.71 2.26 -7.64
CA ILE A 48 -4.02 1.29 -6.78
C ILE A 48 -4.73 1.31 -5.42
N VAL A 49 -5.09 0.14 -4.90
CA VAL A 49 -5.74 -0.03 -3.59
C VAL A 49 -4.78 -0.60 -2.56
N ALA A 50 -5.15 -0.58 -1.29
CA ALA A 50 -4.41 -1.25 -0.22
C ALA A 50 -5.41 -1.72 0.84
N VAL A 51 -5.27 -2.97 1.31
CA VAL A 51 -6.19 -3.54 2.29
C VAL A 51 -5.48 -3.71 3.63
N ALA A 52 -6.19 -3.38 4.71
CA ALA A 52 -5.73 -3.64 6.06
C ALA A 52 -6.90 -3.99 6.96
N LEU A 53 -6.66 -4.92 7.89
CA LEU A 53 -7.55 -5.13 9.03
C LEU A 53 -7.71 -3.83 9.82
N VAL A 54 -8.90 -3.59 10.36
CA VAL A 54 -9.24 -2.37 11.11
C VAL A 54 -8.30 -2.18 12.32
N GLU A 55 -7.91 -3.29 12.95
CA GLU A 55 -6.99 -3.36 14.08
C GLU A 55 -5.55 -3.02 13.71
N ASN A 56 -5.19 -3.10 12.42
CA ASN A 56 -3.84 -2.81 11.94
C ASN A 56 -3.62 -1.30 11.76
N ALA A 57 -3.57 -0.59 12.89
CA ALA A 57 -3.36 0.86 12.94
C ALA A 57 -2.01 1.31 12.37
N ALA A 58 -1.02 0.41 12.23
CA ALA A 58 0.25 0.71 11.60
C ALA A 58 0.11 0.79 10.08
N SER A 59 -0.58 -0.17 9.47
CA SER A 59 -0.85 -0.18 8.03
C SER A 59 -1.76 0.98 7.62
N ARG A 60 -2.85 1.22 8.37
CA ARG A 60 -3.76 2.36 8.11
C ARG A 60 -3.03 3.71 8.14
N ARG A 61 -2.13 3.92 9.10
CA ARG A 61 -1.30 5.14 9.15
C ARG A 61 -0.36 5.28 7.96
N ILE A 62 0.10 4.19 7.36
CA ILE A 62 0.90 4.24 6.13
C ILE A 62 0.00 4.66 4.95
N MET A 63 -1.18 4.07 4.81
CA MET A 63 -2.16 4.46 3.77
C MET A 63 -2.54 5.94 3.85
N GLU A 64 -2.81 6.44 5.06
CA GLU A 64 -3.09 7.86 5.31
C GLU A 64 -1.93 8.77 4.88
N LYS A 65 -0.69 8.40 5.22
CA LYS A 65 0.52 9.14 4.81
C LYS A 65 0.75 9.15 3.31
N LEU A 66 0.28 8.13 2.60
CA LEU A 66 0.35 8.03 1.14
C LEU A 66 -0.81 8.76 0.46
N GLY A 67 -1.71 9.40 1.22
CA GLY A 67 -2.85 10.15 0.69
C GLY A 67 -3.99 9.27 0.17
N MET A 68 -3.97 7.96 0.47
CA MET A 68 -5.04 7.05 0.07
C MET A 68 -6.35 7.43 0.74
N GLN A 69 -7.45 7.30 0.02
CA GLN A 69 -8.79 7.54 0.54
C GLN A 69 -9.43 6.22 0.94
N TYR A 70 -10.13 6.22 2.08
CA TYR A 70 -10.87 5.04 2.52
C TYR A 70 -12.10 4.81 1.64
N GLU A 71 -12.26 3.59 1.16
CA GLU A 71 -13.40 3.13 0.36
C GLU A 71 -14.06 1.94 1.06
N LYS A 72 -15.39 1.83 0.93
CA LYS A 72 -16.24 0.90 1.67
C LYS A 72 -16.65 -0.30 0.82
#